data_AF-A0A844AMR8-F1
#
_entry.id   AF-A0A844AMR8-F1
#
_cell.length_a   1.000
_cell.length_b   1.000
_cell.length_c   1.000
_cell.angle_alpha   90.00
_cell.angle_beta   90.00
_cell.angle_gamma   90.00
#
_symmetry.space_group_name_H-M   'P 1'
#
loop_
_entity.id
_entity.type
_entity.pdbx_description
1 polymer ?
#
loop_
_entity_poly.entity_id
_entity_poly.type
_entity_poly.pdbx_seq_one_letter_code
_entity_poly.pdbx_strand_id
1 'polypeptide(L)'
;MWLVPITTAYCTKMCRNSAARPAQSERTMRTYVWAALIMVAAIPAAALELALPTGAQRLAVRDMPLAHYDVPTGVFAEGRVPMEQVEGRVLRRTWRIGGAQTPLQILEPLRAQVLEDPDFEVLFQCHDRECGGFDFRFAIDVVPAPDMAVDIGDYVFMAAKGAGGRYLTILASRSGRAAFLQVVEVLPPGNSASAALQPRQEAPATAPVEAPSGDIAAQLQAKGSVVLWGLQFRSGAPDLNAGRYDSLKQLAEYMLDHPDQRVLLVGHTDNVGSLSANTNLSLARARAVEAQLKDQFGIPARRMDAAGAGFLAPMATNETAAGRETNRRVEVVLLPSG
;
A
#
# COMPACT_ATOMS: atom_id res chain seq x y z
N MET A 1 67.68 -77.67 15.85
CA MET A 1 67.88 -78.13 17.23
C MET A 1 66.60 -77.83 18.01
N TRP A 2 65.82 -78.88 18.33
CA TRP A 2 64.84 -78.99 19.44
C TRP A 2 63.65 -77.98 19.44
N LEU A 3 62.39 -78.32 19.69
CA LEU A 3 61.71 -79.51 20.18
C LEU A 3 60.19 -79.25 20.00
N VAL A 4 59.44 -80.34 19.79
CA VAL A 4 57.97 -80.54 19.88
C VAL A 4 57.54 -80.34 21.39
N PRO A 5 56.31 -80.59 21.94
CA PRO A 5 54.99 -80.96 21.36
C PRO A 5 53.70 -80.57 22.16
N ILE A 6 52.55 -81.18 21.76
CA ILE A 6 51.37 -81.62 22.57
C ILE A 6 50.43 -80.49 23.09
N THR A 7 49.12 -80.46 22.80
CA THR A 7 48.08 -81.41 23.26
C THR A 7 46.86 -81.53 22.36
N THR A 8 46.49 -82.78 22.11
CA THR A 8 45.19 -83.33 21.75
C THR A 8 44.21 -83.26 22.92
N ALA A 9 42.91 -82.99 22.69
CA ALA A 9 41.78 -83.75 23.28
C ALA A 9 40.39 -83.14 23.02
N TYR A 10 39.57 -83.91 22.30
CA TYR A 10 38.16 -84.23 22.55
C TYR A 10 37.11 -83.11 22.71
N CYS A 11 36.11 -83.09 21.81
CA CYS A 11 34.81 -83.70 22.11
C CYS A 11 33.98 -83.98 20.85
N THR A 12 33.25 -85.08 20.91
CA THR A 12 32.59 -85.81 19.83
C THR A 12 31.07 -85.68 19.96
N LYS A 13 30.36 -85.87 18.84
CA LYS A 13 28.89 -86.05 18.63
C LYS A 13 28.17 -84.77 18.16
N MET A 14 27.29 -84.79 17.16
CA MET A 14 26.60 -85.90 16.49
C MET A 14 26.01 -85.42 15.14
N CYS A 15 26.12 -86.27 14.12
CA CYS A 15 25.24 -86.49 12.94
C CYS A 15 23.87 -85.78 12.98
N ARG A 16 23.31 -85.15 11.93
CA ARG A 16 22.94 -85.56 10.55
C ARG A 16 22.23 -84.29 9.98
N ASN A 17 22.16 -83.94 8.70
CA ASN A 17 21.70 -84.71 7.56
C ASN A 17 21.79 -83.85 6.28
N SER A 18 21.98 -84.55 5.15
CA SER A 18 21.57 -84.21 3.77
C SER A 18 22.11 -82.98 3.05
N ALA A 19 22.97 -83.30 2.09
CA ALA A 19 23.25 -82.54 0.88
C ALA A 19 22.01 -82.37 -0.01
N ALA A 20 21.93 -81.21 -0.68
CA ALA A 20 21.46 -81.07 -2.06
C ALA A 20 21.91 -79.70 -2.62
N ARG A 21 22.93 -79.70 -3.48
CA ARG A 21 23.11 -78.73 -4.60
C ARG A 21 22.27 -79.27 -5.78
N PRO A 22 21.86 -78.49 -6.81
CA PRO A 22 22.57 -77.41 -7.52
C PRO A 22 21.62 -76.21 -7.80
N ALA A 23 21.84 -75.16 -8.60
CA ALA A 23 22.73 -74.88 -9.71
C ALA A 23 22.89 -73.34 -9.84
N GLN A 24 23.94 -72.94 -10.55
CA GLN A 24 24.26 -71.56 -10.93
C GLN A 24 23.14 -70.93 -11.77
N SER A 25 22.84 -69.64 -11.53
CA SER A 25 22.45 -68.74 -12.62
C SER A 25 23.08 -67.37 -12.40
N GLU A 26 23.90 -67.00 -13.37
CA GLU A 26 24.52 -65.70 -13.58
C GLU A 26 23.49 -64.56 -13.49
N ARG A 27 23.83 -63.46 -12.82
CA ARG A 27 23.65 -62.10 -13.37
C ARG A 27 24.07 -61.00 -12.38
N THR A 28 24.91 -60.12 -12.92
CA THR A 28 24.97 -58.67 -12.66
C THR A 28 25.48 -58.16 -11.31
N MET A 29 26.78 -57.89 -11.33
CA MET A 29 27.47 -56.74 -10.73
C MET A 29 26.58 -55.48 -10.63
N ARG A 30 26.42 -54.93 -9.41
CA ARG A 30 26.04 -53.52 -9.23
C ARG A 30 26.50 -53.00 -7.86
N THR A 31 27.59 -52.25 -7.94
CA THR A 31 28.06 -51.21 -7.02
C THR A 31 26.92 -50.28 -6.60
N TYR A 32 26.76 -50.05 -5.29
CA TYR A 32 25.96 -48.95 -4.77
C TYR A 32 26.89 -47.98 -4.03
N VAL A 33 27.34 -46.96 -4.76
CA VAL A 33 27.88 -45.72 -4.17
C VAL A 33 26.66 -44.92 -3.71
N TRP A 34 26.50 -44.78 -2.40
CA TRP A 34 25.49 -43.88 -1.83
C TRP A 34 25.95 -42.44 -1.98
N ALA A 35 25.46 -41.76 -3.01
CA ALA A 35 25.50 -40.30 -3.10
C ALA A 35 24.35 -39.74 -2.27
N ALA A 36 24.64 -39.23 -1.07
CA ALA A 36 23.70 -38.45 -0.29
C ALA A 36 23.56 -37.06 -0.93
N LEU A 37 22.55 -36.91 -1.79
CA LEU A 37 22.13 -35.63 -2.33
C LEU A 37 21.47 -34.84 -1.18
N ILE A 38 22.15 -33.83 -0.65
CA ILE A 38 21.53 -32.85 0.24
C ILE A 38 20.59 -32.00 -0.63
N MET A 39 19.32 -32.38 -0.67
CA MET A 39 18.26 -31.49 -1.13
C MET A 39 18.12 -30.36 -0.11
N VAL A 40 18.70 -29.20 -0.39
CA VAL A 40 18.31 -27.95 0.27
C VAL A 40 16.90 -27.63 -0.20
N ALA A 41 15.91 -28.08 0.57
CA ALA A 41 14.55 -27.63 0.37
C ALA A 41 14.51 -26.13 0.68
N ALA A 42 14.20 -25.31 -0.33
CA ALA A 42 13.94 -23.89 -0.14
C ALA A 42 12.72 -23.77 0.79
N ILE A 43 12.97 -23.48 2.07
CA ILE A 43 11.93 -23.16 3.03
C ILE A 43 11.25 -21.89 2.50
N PRO A 44 9.92 -21.88 2.29
CA PRO A 44 9.24 -20.67 1.86
C PRO A 44 9.52 -19.58 2.89
N ALA A 45 9.97 -18.41 2.42
CA ALA A 45 10.14 -17.25 3.26
C ALA A 45 8.79 -16.92 3.92
N ALA A 46 8.66 -17.26 5.21
CA ALA A 46 7.49 -16.94 6.00
C ALA A 46 7.50 -15.45 6.33
N ALA A 47 6.30 -14.88 6.47
CA ALA A 47 6.15 -13.51 6.95
C ALA A 47 6.77 -13.37 8.35
N LEU A 48 7.45 -12.27 8.61
CA LEU A 48 8.02 -11.97 9.92
C LEU A 48 6.88 -11.75 10.94
N GLU A 49 6.88 -12.57 12.00
CA GLU A 49 5.94 -12.41 13.12
C GLU A 49 6.49 -11.41 14.13
N LEU A 50 6.12 -10.14 13.96
CA LEU A 50 6.46 -9.08 14.90
C LEU A 50 5.59 -9.18 16.17
N ALA A 51 6.24 -9.24 17.33
CA ALA A 51 5.61 -9.05 18.63
C ALA A 51 5.24 -7.58 18.80
N LEU A 52 3.94 -7.31 18.79
CA LEU A 52 3.38 -5.96 18.86
C LEU A 52 3.21 -5.48 20.29
N PRO A 53 3.19 -4.14 20.52
CA PRO A 53 2.91 -3.58 21.83
C PRO A 53 1.58 -4.05 22.43
N THR A 54 1.52 -4.13 23.77
CA THR A 54 0.30 -4.49 24.48
C THR A 54 -0.83 -3.53 24.12
N GLY A 55 -2.03 -4.07 23.83
CA GLY A 55 -3.17 -3.26 23.42
C GLY A 55 -3.19 -2.89 21.93
N ALA A 56 -2.31 -3.47 21.11
CA ALA A 56 -2.41 -3.41 19.66
C ALA A 56 -3.64 -4.17 19.15
N GLN A 57 -4.61 -3.44 18.59
CA GLN A 57 -5.77 -3.99 17.90
C GLN A 57 -5.55 -3.90 16.39
N ARG A 58 -5.59 -5.04 15.69
CA ARG A 58 -5.47 -5.07 14.23
C ARG A 58 -6.70 -4.43 13.58
N LEU A 59 -6.46 -3.48 12.66
CA LEU A 59 -7.51 -2.79 11.92
C LEU A 59 -7.73 -3.43 10.55
N ALA A 60 -6.67 -3.51 9.74
CA ALA A 60 -6.75 -4.07 8.39
C ALA A 60 -5.61 -5.05 8.09
N VAL A 61 -5.91 -6.00 7.20
CA VAL A 61 -4.93 -6.89 6.55
C VAL A 61 -5.27 -6.92 5.06
N ARG A 62 -4.28 -6.63 4.23
CA ARG A 62 -4.37 -6.77 2.77
C ARG A 62 -3.21 -7.64 2.32
N ASP A 63 -3.54 -8.78 1.73
CA ASP A 63 -2.58 -9.75 1.22
C ASP A 63 -2.69 -9.76 -0.30
N MET A 64 -1.63 -9.32 -0.97
CA MET A 64 -1.53 -9.29 -2.43
C MET A 64 -0.51 -10.36 -2.84
N PRO A 65 -0.94 -11.52 -3.36
CA PRO A 65 -0.03 -12.62 -3.69
C PRO A 65 1.08 -12.26 -4.67
N LEU A 66 0.81 -11.29 -5.55
CA LEU A 66 1.77 -10.72 -6.49
C LEU A 66 1.40 -9.25 -6.73
N ALA A 67 2.29 -8.34 -6.36
CA ALA A 67 2.18 -6.91 -6.61
C ALA A 67 3.57 -6.27 -6.63
N HIS A 68 3.64 -5.05 -7.18
CA HIS A 68 4.79 -4.18 -6.96
C HIS A 68 4.61 -3.39 -5.67
N TYR A 69 5.72 -2.97 -5.07
CA TYR A 69 5.76 -2.03 -3.97
C TYR A 69 6.93 -1.07 -4.16
N ASP A 70 6.69 0.22 -3.99
CA ASP A 70 7.73 1.25 -4.02
C ASP A 70 8.28 1.44 -2.60
N VAL A 71 9.44 0.85 -2.30
CA VAL A 71 10.09 0.94 -0.98
C VAL A 71 10.76 2.32 -0.85
N PRO A 72 10.37 3.19 0.08
CA PRO A 72 11.03 4.47 0.30
C PRO A 72 12.46 4.26 0.83
N THR A 73 13.46 4.86 0.16
CA THR A 73 14.89 4.70 0.49
C THR A 73 15.58 6.01 0.88
N GLY A 74 14.83 7.11 0.97
CA GLY A 74 15.38 8.41 1.34
C GLY A 74 14.33 9.41 1.75
N VAL A 75 14.79 10.60 2.11
CA VAL A 75 13.92 11.73 2.48
C VAL A 75 13.20 12.31 1.26
N PHE A 76 12.10 13.02 1.50
CA PHE A 76 11.48 13.83 0.46
C PHE A 76 12.36 15.03 0.14
N ALA A 77 12.83 15.10 -1.10
CA ALA A 77 13.61 16.21 -1.62
C ALA A 77 13.24 16.42 -3.10
N GLU A 78 13.26 17.68 -3.56
CA GLU A 78 13.01 18.01 -4.97
C GLU A 78 11.68 17.47 -5.53
N GLY A 79 10.64 17.44 -4.68
CA GLY A 79 9.28 17.05 -5.12
C GLY A 79 9.02 15.54 -5.15
N ARG A 80 9.96 14.70 -4.71
CA ARG A 80 9.83 13.23 -4.71
C ARG A 80 10.53 12.58 -3.53
N VAL A 81 10.16 11.32 -3.26
CA VAL A 81 10.92 10.42 -2.38
C VAL A 81 11.71 9.45 -3.27
N PRO A 82 13.01 9.24 -3.05
CA PRO A 82 13.74 8.13 -3.65
C PRO A 82 13.12 6.79 -3.26
N MET A 83 12.89 5.91 -4.23
CA MET A 83 12.21 4.63 -4.02
C MET A 83 12.93 3.50 -4.76
N GLU A 84 12.89 2.29 -4.20
CA GLU A 84 13.27 1.04 -4.85
C GLU A 84 12.01 0.25 -5.19
N GLN A 85 11.79 -0.02 -6.48
CA GLN A 85 10.67 -0.83 -6.93
C GLN A 85 10.97 -2.32 -6.76
N VAL A 86 10.08 -3.01 -6.06
CA VAL A 86 10.21 -4.44 -5.77
C VAL A 86 8.91 -5.15 -6.13
N GLU A 87 9.01 -6.43 -6.49
CA GLU A 87 7.88 -7.28 -6.85
C GLU A 87 7.86 -8.52 -5.97
N GLY A 88 6.67 -8.91 -5.53
CA GLY A 88 6.48 -10.13 -4.74
C GLY A 88 5.11 -10.20 -4.10
N ARG A 89 4.99 -11.04 -3.07
CA ARG A 89 3.79 -11.04 -2.22
C ARG A 89 3.88 -9.86 -1.27
N VAL A 90 2.95 -8.91 -1.38
CA VAL A 90 2.89 -7.70 -0.54
C VAL A 90 1.83 -7.89 0.53
N LEU A 91 2.28 -8.04 1.77
CA LEU A 91 1.42 -8.17 2.95
C LEU A 91 1.40 -6.85 3.73
N ARG A 92 0.26 -6.19 3.72
CA ARG A 92 0.02 -4.92 4.43
C ARG A 92 -0.87 -5.13 5.62
N ARG A 93 -0.43 -4.67 6.79
CA ARG A 93 -1.16 -4.84 8.05
C ARG A 93 -1.14 -3.53 8.80
N THR A 94 -2.26 -3.17 9.42
CA THR A 94 -2.36 -1.99 10.28
C THR A 94 -2.94 -2.30 11.65
N TRP A 95 -2.53 -1.52 12.65
CA TRP A 95 -2.97 -1.65 14.03
C TRP A 95 -3.24 -0.29 14.65
N ARG A 96 -4.20 -0.26 15.56
CA ARG A 96 -4.42 0.80 16.53
C ARG A 96 -3.85 0.36 17.87
N ILE A 97 -3.01 1.19 18.47
CA ILE A 97 -2.40 0.95 19.77
C ILE A 97 -2.94 2.01 20.72
N GLY A 98 -3.57 1.57 21.81
CA GLY A 98 -4.03 2.46 22.87
C GLY A 98 -2.88 2.96 23.73
N GLY A 99 -2.98 4.17 24.26
CA GLY A 99 -2.02 4.71 25.22
C GLY A 99 -1.30 5.97 24.75
N ALA A 100 -0.29 6.38 25.52
CA ALA A 100 0.46 7.61 25.31
C ALA A 100 1.87 7.37 24.73
N GLN A 101 2.14 6.19 24.17
CA GLN A 101 3.44 5.85 23.60
C GLN A 101 3.74 6.77 22.41
N THR A 102 4.98 7.25 22.33
CA THR A 102 5.45 8.00 21.16
C THR A 102 5.67 7.05 19.98
N PRO A 103 5.63 7.54 18.72
CA PRO A 103 5.92 6.71 17.56
C PRO A 103 7.28 6.00 17.65
N LEU A 104 8.30 6.68 18.20
CA LEU A 104 9.62 6.08 18.40
C LEU A 104 9.61 4.95 19.44
N GLN A 105 8.85 5.09 20.54
CA GLN A 105 8.67 4.01 21.53
C GLN A 105 7.97 2.78 20.94
N ILE A 106 7.21 2.95 19.86
CA ILE A 106 6.56 1.85 19.13
C ILE A 106 7.52 1.23 18.11
N LEU A 107 8.24 2.06 17.36
CA LEU A 107 9.15 1.58 16.31
C LEU A 107 10.35 0.82 16.89
N GLU A 108 10.95 1.33 17.96
CA GLU A 108 12.26 0.85 18.42
C GLU A 108 12.28 -0.65 18.81
N PRO A 109 11.28 -1.19 19.55
CA PRO A 109 11.20 -2.63 19.82
C PRO A 109 10.95 -3.47 18.56
N LEU A 110 10.24 -2.93 17.56
CA LEU A 110 9.99 -3.62 16.29
C LEU A 110 11.26 -3.65 15.44
N ARG A 111 12.00 -2.54 15.40
CA ARG A 111 13.31 -2.45 14.76
C ARG A 111 14.27 -3.48 15.34
N ALA A 112 14.32 -3.59 16.67
CA ALA A 112 15.15 -4.59 17.34
C ALA A 112 14.82 -6.02 16.87
N GLN A 113 13.54 -6.38 16.82
CA GLN A 113 13.09 -7.70 16.32
C GLN A 113 13.44 -7.94 14.85
N VAL A 114 13.28 -6.93 13.99
CA VAL A 114 13.68 -7.04 12.57
C VAL A 114 15.16 -7.35 12.45
N LEU A 115 15.99 -6.73 13.28
CA LEU A 115 17.45 -6.90 13.28
C LEU A 115 17.94 -8.13 14.07
N GLU A 116 17.05 -8.93 14.66
CA GLU A 116 17.40 -10.27 15.16
C GLU A 116 17.68 -11.25 14.01
N ASP A 117 17.05 -11.01 12.84
CA ASP A 117 17.36 -11.72 11.60
C ASP A 117 18.59 -11.05 10.96
N PRO A 118 19.76 -11.74 10.91
CA PRO A 118 21.00 -11.16 10.41
C PRO A 118 20.96 -10.82 8.92
N ASP A 119 19.96 -11.31 8.19
CA ASP A 119 19.77 -11.01 6.78
C ASP A 119 19.09 -9.67 6.54
N PHE A 120 18.50 -9.04 7.58
CA PHE A 120 17.89 -7.71 7.47
C PHE A 120 18.87 -6.58 7.77
N GLU A 121 18.93 -5.62 6.86
CA GLU A 121 19.62 -4.34 7.02
C GLU A 121 18.63 -3.18 6.93
N VAL A 122 18.88 -2.11 7.70
CA VAL A 122 18.09 -0.87 7.60
C VAL A 122 18.53 -0.10 6.36
N LEU A 123 17.62 0.07 5.40
CA LEU A 123 17.86 0.89 4.20
C LEU A 123 17.71 2.37 4.50
N PHE A 124 16.67 2.71 5.26
CA PHE A 124 16.29 4.09 5.49
C PHE A 124 15.47 4.22 6.78
N GLN A 125 15.72 5.27 7.53
CA GLN A 125 14.94 5.64 8.71
C GLN A 125 14.92 7.15 8.85
N CYS A 126 13.79 7.71 9.26
CA CYS A 126 13.63 9.13 9.52
C CYS A 126 12.50 9.39 10.50
N HIS A 127 12.48 10.58 11.10
CA HIS A 127 11.35 11.06 11.88
C HIS A 127 10.78 12.37 11.31
N ASP A 128 9.46 12.53 11.39
CA ASP A 128 8.71 13.76 11.09
C ASP A 128 9.27 14.68 9.97
N ARG A 129 9.85 15.82 10.32
CA ARG A 129 10.46 16.84 9.48
C ARG A 129 11.73 16.34 8.81
N GLU A 130 12.51 15.45 9.42
CA GLU A 130 13.68 14.85 8.78
C GLU A 130 13.30 14.02 7.56
N CYS A 131 12.14 13.36 7.61
CA CYS A 131 11.61 12.66 6.44
C CYS A 131 11.27 13.62 5.29
N GLY A 132 11.08 14.91 5.57
CA GLY A 132 10.47 15.89 4.68
C GLY A 132 9.04 16.28 5.11
N GLY A 133 8.63 15.93 6.33
CA GLY A 133 7.42 16.40 6.96
C GLY A 133 6.15 15.96 6.23
N PHE A 134 5.30 16.94 5.92
CA PHE A 134 4.03 16.70 5.24
C PHE A 134 4.23 15.94 3.92
N ASP A 135 5.13 16.40 3.05
CA ASP A 135 5.23 15.89 1.69
C ASP A 135 5.68 14.42 1.60
N PHE A 136 6.55 14.00 2.52
CA PHE A 136 7.00 12.61 2.59
C PHE A 136 5.84 11.64 2.80
N ARG A 137 4.96 11.93 3.77
CA ARG A 137 3.81 11.10 4.11
C ARG A 137 2.82 10.94 2.93
N PHE A 138 2.76 11.90 2.02
CA PHE A 138 1.91 11.78 0.83
C PHE A 138 2.60 11.14 -0.37
N ALA A 139 3.93 11.20 -0.40
CA ALA A 139 4.72 10.56 -1.44
C ALA A 139 4.86 9.03 -1.23
N ILE A 140 4.69 8.53 -0.01
CA ILE A 140 4.80 7.08 0.29
C ILE A 140 3.43 6.40 0.37
N ASP A 141 3.43 5.08 0.17
CA ASP A 141 2.22 4.27 0.29
C ASP A 141 1.77 4.13 1.75
N VAL A 142 0.64 4.74 2.07
CA VAL A 142 0.00 4.62 3.38
C VAL A 142 -1.46 4.27 3.22
N VAL A 143 -1.91 3.32 4.03
CA VAL A 143 -3.31 2.93 4.14
C VAL A 143 -4.16 4.18 4.46
N PRO A 144 -5.30 4.36 3.79
CA PRO A 144 -6.20 5.48 4.09
C PRO A 144 -6.96 5.27 5.40
N ALA A 145 -7.55 6.35 5.92
CA ALA A 145 -8.53 6.25 6.99
C ALA A 145 -9.73 5.36 6.58
N PRO A 146 -10.37 4.65 7.52
CA PRO A 146 -10.16 4.67 8.98
C PRO A 146 -9.04 3.74 9.48
N ASP A 147 -8.42 2.96 8.59
CA ASP A 147 -7.52 1.87 8.95
C ASP A 147 -6.10 2.32 9.31
N MET A 148 -5.80 3.60 9.10
CA MET A 148 -4.58 4.29 9.52
C MET A 148 -4.85 5.79 9.68
N ALA A 149 -4.29 6.40 10.72
CA ALA A 149 -4.22 7.85 10.86
C ALA A 149 -2.75 8.25 11.06
N VAL A 150 -2.33 9.32 10.40
CA VAL A 150 -0.97 9.84 10.54
C VAL A 150 -1.02 11.32 10.86
N ASP A 151 -0.48 11.66 12.02
CA ASP A 151 -0.15 13.02 12.39
C ASP A 151 1.15 13.43 11.69
N ILE A 152 1.05 14.47 10.86
CA ILE A 152 2.15 15.00 10.05
C ILE A 152 3.30 15.58 10.89
N GLY A 153 3.05 15.88 12.17
CA GLY A 153 4.06 16.34 13.12
C GLY A 153 4.54 15.27 14.10
N ASP A 154 4.00 14.05 14.03
CA ASP A 154 4.31 12.99 15.00
C ASP A 154 4.26 11.60 14.34
N TYR A 155 5.26 11.31 13.51
CA TYR A 155 5.45 10.02 12.88
C TYR A 155 6.92 9.63 12.74
N VAL A 156 7.17 8.32 12.63
CA VAL A 156 8.48 7.74 12.34
C VAL A 156 8.33 6.68 11.26
N PHE A 157 9.30 6.63 10.35
CA PHE A 157 9.33 5.68 9.26
C PHE A 157 10.65 4.89 9.25
N MET A 158 10.57 3.61 8.91
CA MET A 158 11.72 2.74 8.68
C MET A 158 11.46 1.84 7.47
N ALA A 159 12.48 1.64 6.64
CA ALA A 159 12.56 0.61 5.61
C ALA A 159 13.77 -0.28 5.86
N ALA A 160 13.60 -1.59 5.67
CA ALA A 160 14.64 -2.59 5.80
C ALA A 160 14.57 -3.58 4.63
N LYS A 161 15.73 -4.14 4.29
CA LYS A 161 15.92 -5.12 3.22
C LYS A 161 16.46 -6.40 3.81
N GLY A 162 15.82 -7.51 3.49
CA GLY A 162 16.23 -8.86 3.86
C GLY A 162 16.81 -9.63 2.67
N ALA A 163 17.48 -10.74 2.94
CA ALA A 163 17.93 -11.66 1.90
C ALA A 163 16.76 -12.21 1.06
N GLY A 164 17.06 -12.64 -0.17
CA GLY A 164 16.08 -13.28 -1.06
C GLY A 164 14.97 -12.36 -1.56
N GLY A 165 15.20 -11.04 -1.61
CA GLY A 165 14.22 -10.06 -2.09
C GLY A 165 13.12 -9.75 -1.07
N ARG A 166 13.39 -9.96 0.22
CA ARG A 166 12.48 -9.57 1.30
C ARG A 166 12.63 -8.08 1.58
N TYR A 167 11.52 -7.38 1.82
CA TYR A 167 11.54 -5.99 2.27
C TYR A 167 10.51 -5.79 3.36
N LEU A 168 10.78 -4.84 4.25
CA LEU A 168 9.87 -4.50 5.33
C LEU A 168 9.86 -2.99 5.54
N THR A 169 8.69 -2.37 5.61
CA THR A 169 8.53 -0.98 6.01
C THR A 169 7.62 -0.87 7.23
N ILE A 170 7.96 0.04 8.13
CA ILE A 170 7.20 0.34 9.33
C ILE A 170 6.93 1.85 9.34
N LEU A 171 5.66 2.21 9.46
CA LEU A 171 5.22 3.58 9.72
C LEU A 171 4.42 3.59 11.02
N ALA A 172 4.93 4.30 12.02
CA ALA A 172 4.20 4.54 13.26
C ALA A 172 3.88 6.03 13.38
N SER A 173 2.67 6.36 13.81
CA SER A 173 2.26 7.74 14.05
C SER A 173 1.25 7.84 15.19
N ARG A 174 1.25 8.96 15.91
CA ARG A 174 0.35 9.17 17.03
C ARG A 174 -0.69 10.23 16.67
N SER A 175 -1.98 9.85 16.72
CA SER A 175 -3.10 10.75 16.46
C SER A 175 -4.01 10.80 17.69
N GLY A 176 -3.94 11.90 18.43
CA GLY A 176 -4.70 12.09 19.67
C GLY A 176 -4.23 11.15 20.80
N ARG A 177 -5.11 10.25 21.25
CA ARG A 177 -4.83 9.29 22.37
C ARG A 177 -4.56 7.86 21.89
N ALA A 178 -4.33 7.69 20.59
CA ALA A 178 -4.00 6.41 20.00
C ALA A 178 -2.80 6.58 19.07
N ALA A 179 -2.00 5.53 18.98
CA ALA A 179 -1.02 5.39 17.92
C ALA A 179 -1.53 4.43 16.85
N PHE A 180 -1.06 4.63 15.64
CA PHE A 180 -1.35 3.80 14.49
C PHE A 180 -0.03 3.28 13.95
N LEU A 181 -0.04 2.00 13.60
CA LEU A 181 1.10 1.28 13.07
C LEU A 181 0.70 0.67 11.73
N GLN A 182 1.48 0.91 10.69
CA GLN A 182 1.43 0.19 9.43
C GLN A 182 2.73 -0.59 9.26
N VAL A 183 2.61 -1.86 8.94
CA VAL A 183 3.73 -2.71 8.51
C VAL A 183 3.42 -3.24 7.12
N VAL A 184 4.32 -3.01 6.17
CA VAL A 184 4.30 -3.62 4.84
C VAL A 184 5.47 -4.58 4.74
N GLU A 185 5.19 -5.82 4.39
CA GLU A 185 6.22 -6.83 4.14
C GLU A 185 6.11 -7.29 2.69
N VAL A 186 7.23 -7.30 1.98
CA VAL A 186 7.36 -7.88 0.65
C VAL A 186 8.13 -9.17 0.79
N LEU A 187 7.53 -10.27 0.37
CA LEU A 187 8.16 -11.58 0.32
C LEU A 187 8.41 -11.97 -1.14
N PRO A 188 9.47 -12.75 -1.43
CA PRO A 188 9.69 -13.25 -2.77
C PRO A 188 8.45 -13.99 -3.28
N PRO A 189 8.13 -13.89 -4.59
CA PRO A 189 7.02 -14.63 -5.17
C PRO A 189 7.28 -16.12 -4.95
N GLY A 190 6.42 -16.78 -4.15
CA GLY A 190 6.53 -18.22 -3.94
C GLY A 190 6.34 -18.98 -5.26
N ASN A 191 6.70 -20.26 -5.31
CA ASN A 191 6.47 -21.14 -6.47
C ASN A 191 4.98 -21.26 -6.90
N SER A 192 4.05 -20.67 -6.15
CA SER A 192 2.63 -20.53 -6.48
C SER A 192 2.28 -19.24 -7.22
N ALA A 193 3.26 -18.40 -7.59
CA ALA A 193 3.06 -17.21 -8.42
C ALA A 193 2.61 -17.51 -9.87
N SER A 194 2.52 -18.80 -10.23
CA SER A 194 1.85 -19.27 -11.45
C SER A 194 0.37 -19.61 -11.24
N ALA A 195 -0.30 -18.99 -10.27
CA ALA A 195 -1.75 -18.79 -10.36
C ALA A 195 -1.96 -17.64 -11.35
N ALA A 196 -2.34 -18.02 -12.57
CA ALA A 196 -2.57 -17.19 -13.74
C ALA A 196 -3.19 -15.83 -13.44
N LEU A 197 -2.95 -14.88 -14.37
CA LEU A 197 -3.85 -13.80 -14.74
C LEU A 197 -5.32 -14.28 -14.74
N GLN A 198 -5.93 -14.34 -13.57
CA GLN A 198 -7.37 -14.34 -13.43
C GLN A 198 -7.76 -12.87 -13.62
N PRO A 199 -8.75 -12.56 -14.47
CA PRO A 199 -9.34 -11.25 -14.49
C PRO A 199 -9.62 -10.86 -13.05
N ARG A 200 -9.03 -9.74 -12.63
CA ARG A 200 -9.22 -9.14 -11.31
C ARG A 200 -10.72 -9.19 -11.00
N GLN A 201 -11.13 -10.09 -10.12
CA GLN A 201 -12.45 -9.96 -9.52
C GLN A 201 -12.30 -8.76 -8.61
N GLU A 202 -12.70 -7.60 -9.13
CA GLU A 202 -12.72 -6.35 -8.40
C GLU A 202 -13.28 -6.65 -7.02
N ALA A 203 -12.47 -6.38 -5.97
CA ALA A 203 -13.01 -6.15 -4.65
C ALA A 203 -14.24 -5.27 -4.87
N PRO A 204 -15.43 -5.66 -4.37
CA PRO A 204 -16.67 -5.04 -4.78
C PRO A 204 -16.45 -3.55 -4.71
N ALA A 205 -16.45 -2.92 -5.89
CA ALA A 205 -16.41 -1.49 -5.99
C ALA A 205 -17.54 -1.06 -5.06
N THR A 206 -17.20 -0.34 -3.99
CA THR A 206 -18.16 0.60 -3.47
C THR A 206 -18.57 1.35 -4.71
N ALA A 207 -19.83 1.12 -5.12
CA ALA A 207 -20.32 1.50 -6.42
C ALA A 207 -19.81 2.91 -6.71
N PRO A 208 -19.36 3.22 -7.94
CA PRO A 208 -19.15 4.60 -8.33
C PRO A 208 -20.33 5.37 -7.75
N VAL A 209 -20.07 6.38 -6.90
CA VAL A 209 -21.15 7.26 -6.43
C VAL A 209 -21.77 7.74 -7.73
N GLU A 210 -22.92 7.16 -8.05
CA GLU A 210 -23.60 7.39 -9.31
C GLU A 210 -23.83 8.88 -9.29
N ALA A 211 -23.23 9.60 -10.25
CA ALA A 211 -23.30 11.05 -10.29
C ALA A 211 -24.79 11.39 -10.13
N PRO A 212 -25.21 12.03 -9.02
CA PRO A 212 -26.59 12.41 -8.92
C PRO A 212 -26.76 13.46 -10.00
N SER A 213 -27.39 13.08 -11.11
CA SER A 213 -28.04 13.97 -12.05
C SER A 213 -29.27 14.56 -11.35
N GLY A 214 -29.02 15.19 -10.21
CA GLY A 214 -29.97 15.91 -9.41
C GLY A 214 -29.74 17.40 -9.62
N ASP A 215 -30.83 18.15 -9.60
CA ASP A 215 -30.85 19.60 -9.61
C ASP A 215 -29.79 20.20 -8.67
N ILE A 216 -28.82 20.92 -9.25
CA ILE A 216 -27.75 21.60 -8.51
C ILE A 216 -28.32 22.57 -7.47
N ALA A 217 -29.41 23.28 -7.79
CA ALA A 217 -30.02 24.23 -6.87
C ALA A 217 -30.55 23.53 -5.62
N ALA A 218 -31.30 22.43 -5.80
CA ALA A 218 -31.81 21.63 -4.69
C ALA A 218 -30.68 21.06 -3.82
N GLN A 219 -29.58 20.60 -4.41
CA GLN A 219 -28.43 20.08 -3.65
C GLN A 219 -27.71 21.18 -2.87
N LEU A 220 -27.49 22.35 -3.47
CA LEU A 220 -26.88 23.50 -2.80
C LEU A 220 -27.73 23.97 -1.61
N GLN A 221 -29.05 24.05 -1.78
CA GLN A 221 -29.96 24.44 -0.69
C GLN A 221 -30.03 23.40 0.43
N ALA A 222 -30.00 22.10 0.10
CA ALA A 222 -30.12 21.03 1.09
C ALA A 222 -28.82 20.72 1.83
N LYS A 223 -27.67 20.76 1.14
CA LYS A 223 -26.38 20.30 1.66
C LYS A 223 -25.34 21.42 1.81
N GLY A 224 -25.60 22.60 1.25
CA GLY A 224 -24.62 23.68 1.17
C GLY A 224 -23.48 23.41 0.19
N SER A 225 -23.47 22.27 -0.50
CA SER A 225 -22.41 21.89 -1.44
C SER A 225 -22.89 20.92 -2.51
N VAL A 226 -22.23 20.93 -3.67
CA VAL A 226 -22.49 20.00 -4.78
C VAL A 226 -21.27 19.82 -5.69
N VAL A 227 -21.09 18.62 -6.24
CA VAL A 227 -20.04 18.33 -7.22
C VAL A 227 -20.51 18.71 -8.63
N LEU A 228 -19.66 19.39 -9.39
CA LEU A 228 -19.89 19.71 -10.79
C LEU A 228 -19.45 18.54 -11.68
N TRP A 229 -20.36 17.58 -11.87
CA TRP A 229 -20.09 16.44 -12.74
C TRP A 229 -19.99 16.84 -14.22
N GLY A 230 -19.29 16.02 -15.00
CA GLY A 230 -19.14 16.19 -16.45
C GLY A 230 -18.09 17.21 -16.89
N LEU A 231 -17.41 17.86 -15.94
CA LEU A 231 -16.26 18.71 -16.22
C LEU A 231 -15.09 17.87 -16.75
N GLN A 232 -14.62 18.19 -17.95
CA GLN A 232 -13.50 17.48 -18.58
C GLN A 232 -12.28 18.40 -18.64
N PHE A 233 -11.25 18.04 -17.89
CA PHE A 233 -9.96 18.71 -17.90
C PHE A 233 -9.01 17.98 -18.86
N ARG A 234 -8.14 18.72 -19.55
CA ARG A 234 -7.04 18.08 -20.28
C ARG A 234 -6.12 17.35 -19.30
N SER A 235 -5.59 16.20 -19.69
CA SER A 235 -4.69 15.42 -18.84
C SER A 235 -3.49 16.26 -18.42
N GLY A 236 -3.23 16.33 -17.11
CA GLY A 236 -2.14 17.13 -16.54
C GLY A 236 -2.29 18.64 -16.66
N ALA A 237 -3.42 19.16 -17.16
CA ALA A 237 -3.64 20.60 -17.33
C ALA A 237 -4.85 21.09 -16.52
N PRO A 238 -4.87 22.37 -16.14
CA PRO A 238 -6.01 22.97 -15.44
C PRO A 238 -7.16 23.36 -16.37
N ASP A 239 -6.92 23.38 -17.68
CA ASP A 239 -7.88 23.90 -18.65
C ASP A 239 -9.04 22.94 -18.85
N LEU A 240 -10.25 23.48 -18.73
CA LEU A 240 -11.46 22.84 -19.22
C LEU A 240 -11.42 22.79 -20.75
N ASN A 241 -11.81 21.64 -21.30
CA ASN A 241 -12.02 21.54 -22.74
C ASN A 241 -13.09 22.54 -23.21
N ALA A 242 -13.01 22.97 -24.47
CA ALA A 242 -14.08 23.74 -25.08
C ALA A 242 -15.35 22.88 -25.10
N GLY A 243 -16.35 23.28 -24.32
CA GLY A 243 -17.60 22.55 -24.17
C GLY A 243 -18.64 23.35 -23.40
N ARG A 244 -19.91 23.03 -23.61
CA ARG A 244 -21.01 23.48 -22.76
C ARG A 244 -21.23 22.41 -21.69
N TYR A 245 -21.11 22.81 -20.44
CA TYR A 245 -21.28 21.92 -19.30
C TYR A 245 -22.61 22.24 -18.61
N ASP A 246 -23.53 21.28 -18.58
CA ASP A 246 -24.86 21.47 -17.97
C ASP A 246 -24.76 21.82 -16.48
N SER A 247 -23.75 21.30 -15.78
CA SER A 247 -23.48 21.60 -14.38
C SER A 247 -23.08 23.07 -14.17
N LEU A 248 -22.30 23.67 -15.08
CA LEU A 248 -21.97 25.09 -15.02
C LEU A 248 -23.18 25.97 -15.31
N LYS A 249 -24.02 25.55 -16.27
CA LYS A 249 -25.26 26.26 -16.60
C LYS A 249 -26.20 26.32 -15.40
N GLN A 250 -26.48 25.18 -14.77
CA GLN A 250 -27.38 25.12 -13.61
C GLN A 250 -26.83 25.91 -12.41
N LEU A 251 -25.51 25.86 -12.18
CA LEU A 251 -24.88 26.68 -11.15
C LEU A 251 -25.03 28.18 -11.45
N ALA A 252 -24.81 28.58 -12.70
CA ALA A 252 -24.95 29.98 -13.11
C ALA A 252 -26.40 30.46 -12.95
N GLU A 253 -27.40 29.66 -13.38
CA GLU A 253 -28.82 29.95 -13.17
C GLU A 253 -29.14 30.13 -11.68
N TYR A 254 -28.70 29.19 -10.83
CA TYR A 254 -28.87 29.31 -9.38
C TYR A 254 -28.25 30.59 -8.81
N MET A 255 -27.03 30.95 -9.23
CA MET A 255 -26.37 32.17 -8.77
C MET A 255 -27.09 33.43 -9.24
N LEU A 256 -27.62 33.45 -10.47
CA LEU A 256 -28.40 34.58 -10.98
C LEU A 256 -29.71 34.77 -10.21
N ASP A 257 -30.38 33.68 -9.84
CA ASP A 257 -31.62 33.71 -9.04
C ASP A 257 -31.38 34.12 -7.58
N HIS A 258 -30.16 33.95 -7.06
CA HIS A 258 -29.78 34.28 -5.69
C HIS A 258 -28.66 35.34 -5.66
N PRO A 259 -28.94 36.62 -5.94
CA PRO A 259 -27.91 37.64 -6.21
C PRO A 259 -26.92 37.89 -5.06
N ASP A 260 -27.33 37.64 -3.82
CA ASP A 260 -26.52 37.84 -2.61
C ASP A 260 -25.63 36.62 -2.27
N GLN A 261 -25.87 35.47 -2.90
CA GLN A 261 -25.16 34.24 -2.59
C GLN A 261 -23.72 34.29 -3.10
N ARG A 262 -22.74 33.95 -2.25
CA ARG A 262 -21.36 33.72 -2.68
C ARG A 262 -21.05 32.23 -2.65
N VAL A 263 -20.13 31.79 -3.51
CA VAL A 263 -19.72 30.39 -3.58
C VAL A 263 -18.20 30.25 -3.50
N LEU A 264 -17.74 29.13 -2.96
CA LEU A 264 -16.36 28.67 -3.01
C LEU A 264 -16.28 27.50 -3.99
N LEU A 265 -15.42 27.63 -5.00
CA LEU A 265 -15.06 26.57 -5.93
C LEU A 265 -13.84 25.83 -5.40
N VAL A 266 -14.00 24.56 -5.07
CA VAL A 266 -12.94 23.71 -4.52
C VAL A 266 -12.53 22.67 -5.55
N GLY A 267 -11.30 22.75 -6.04
CA GLY A 267 -10.75 21.73 -6.92
C GLY A 267 -10.21 20.53 -6.15
N HIS A 268 -10.26 19.36 -6.77
CA HIS A 268 -9.70 18.12 -6.26
C HIS A 268 -8.89 17.38 -7.35
N THR A 269 -7.97 16.52 -6.89
CA THR A 269 -7.16 15.65 -7.74
C THR A 269 -7.19 14.22 -7.23
N ASP A 270 -6.69 13.29 -8.05
CA ASP A 270 -6.25 11.98 -7.55
C ASP A 270 -4.91 12.10 -6.80
N ASN A 271 -4.45 10.99 -6.22
CA ASN A 271 -3.23 10.93 -5.41
C ASN A 271 -1.93 10.78 -6.22
N VAL A 272 -1.93 11.04 -7.53
CA VAL A 272 -0.72 10.89 -8.35
C VAL A 272 0.09 12.19 -8.29
N GLY A 273 1.33 12.09 -7.79
CA GLY A 273 2.27 13.22 -7.68
C GLY A 273 2.26 13.91 -6.31
N SER A 274 3.11 14.93 -6.14
CA SER A 274 3.26 15.64 -4.85
C SER A 274 1.98 16.41 -4.45
N LEU A 275 1.80 16.68 -3.16
CA LEU A 275 0.70 17.53 -2.73
C LEU A 275 0.82 18.91 -3.34
N SER A 276 1.98 19.58 -3.22
CA SER A 276 2.13 20.95 -3.70
C SER A 276 1.71 21.10 -5.17
N ALA A 277 2.11 20.15 -6.02
CA ALA A 277 1.66 20.09 -7.41
C ALA A 277 0.14 19.88 -7.53
N ASN A 278 -0.43 18.98 -6.74
CA ASN A 278 -1.86 18.69 -6.74
C ASN A 278 -2.72 19.82 -6.15
N THR A 279 -2.26 20.54 -5.13
CA THR A 279 -2.88 21.75 -4.57
C THR A 279 -2.88 22.87 -5.60
N ASN A 280 -1.77 23.06 -6.31
CA ASN A 280 -1.69 24.03 -7.40
C ASN A 280 -2.59 23.65 -8.58
N LEU A 281 -2.57 22.38 -9.00
CA LEU A 281 -3.40 21.87 -10.08
C LEU A 281 -4.89 21.97 -9.75
N SER A 282 -5.30 21.54 -8.55
CA SER A 282 -6.69 21.66 -8.10
C SER A 282 -7.14 23.11 -8.00
N LEU A 283 -6.32 24.02 -7.46
CA LEU A 283 -6.63 25.45 -7.43
C LEU A 283 -6.78 26.00 -8.85
N ALA A 284 -5.89 25.62 -9.76
CA ALA A 284 -5.95 26.07 -11.15
C ALA A 284 -7.21 25.54 -11.87
N ARG A 285 -7.65 24.31 -11.59
CA ARG A 285 -8.95 23.79 -12.07
C ARG A 285 -10.15 24.57 -11.54
N ALA A 286 -10.15 24.92 -10.25
CA ALA A 286 -11.19 25.75 -9.65
C ALA A 286 -11.25 27.15 -10.32
N ARG A 287 -10.09 27.76 -10.57
CA ARG A 287 -9.99 29.04 -11.30
C ARG A 287 -10.43 28.93 -12.76
N ALA A 288 -10.18 27.79 -13.42
CA ALA A 288 -10.69 27.56 -14.77
C ALA A 288 -12.22 27.51 -14.79
N VAL A 289 -12.85 26.89 -13.79
CA VAL A 289 -14.31 26.92 -13.61
C VAL A 289 -14.81 28.34 -13.36
N GLU A 290 -14.15 29.09 -12.48
CA GLU A 290 -14.46 30.49 -12.20
C GLU A 290 -14.44 31.35 -13.48
N ALA A 291 -13.39 31.19 -14.29
CA ALA A 291 -13.24 31.89 -15.56
C ALA A 291 -14.38 31.53 -16.53
N GLN A 292 -14.75 30.25 -16.64
CA GLN A 292 -15.88 29.83 -17.50
C GLN A 292 -17.22 30.41 -17.02
N LEU A 293 -17.49 30.42 -15.71
CA LEU A 293 -18.71 31.02 -15.15
C LEU A 293 -18.81 32.52 -15.43
N LYS A 294 -17.68 33.21 -15.32
CA LYS A 294 -17.57 34.64 -15.65
C LYS A 294 -17.76 34.88 -17.14
N ASP A 295 -17.00 34.19 -17.98
CA ASP A 295 -16.89 34.51 -19.41
C ASP A 295 -18.11 34.02 -20.21
N GLN A 296 -18.70 32.87 -19.86
CA GLN A 296 -19.87 32.33 -20.56
C GLN A 296 -21.21 32.80 -19.98
N PHE A 297 -21.28 33.03 -18.66
CA PHE A 297 -22.56 33.29 -17.98
C PHE A 297 -22.61 34.65 -17.27
N GLY A 298 -21.52 35.42 -17.28
CA GLY A 298 -21.50 36.77 -16.72
C GLY A 298 -21.52 36.84 -15.19
N ILE A 299 -21.18 35.75 -14.50
CA ILE A 299 -21.15 35.75 -13.02
C ILE A 299 -20.01 36.66 -12.53
N PRO A 300 -20.27 37.68 -11.69
CA PRO A 300 -19.22 38.57 -11.21
C PRO A 300 -18.20 37.84 -10.33
N ALA A 301 -16.90 38.07 -10.58
CA ALA A 301 -15.81 37.43 -9.82
C ALA A 301 -15.94 37.60 -8.30
N ARG A 302 -16.43 38.76 -7.81
CA ARG A 302 -16.66 38.99 -6.37
C ARG A 302 -17.61 37.98 -5.69
N ARG A 303 -18.38 37.23 -6.48
CA ARG A 303 -19.33 36.21 -6.00
C ARG A 303 -18.75 34.81 -5.92
N MET A 304 -17.50 34.62 -6.35
CA MET A 304 -16.83 33.34 -6.42
C MET A 304 -15.46 33.45 -5.75
N ASP A 305 -15.16 32.52 -4.84
CA ASP A 305 -13.80 32.29 -4.36
C ASP A 305 -13.31 30.94 -4.93
N ALA A 306 -11.99 30.73 -5.01
CA ALA A 306 -11.41 29.49 -5.53
C ALA A 306 -10.33 28.94 -4.59
N ALA A 307 -10.38 27.63 -4.31
CA ALA A 307 -9.41 26.91 -3.48
C ALA A 307 -9.02 25.56 -4.11
N GLY A 308 -7.82 25.07 -3.77
CA GLY A 308 -7.34 23.75 -4.19
C GLY A 308 -7.17 22.83 -2.99
N ALA A 309 -7.92 21.72 -2.94
CA ALA A 309 -7.79 20.72 -1.88
C ALA A 309 -6.75 19.63 -2.21
N GLY A 310 -6.24 19.59 -3.43
CA GLY A 310 -5.44 18.47 -3.93
C GLY A 310 -6.21 17.16 -3.78
N PHE A 311 -5.52 16.11 -3.32
CA PHE A 311 -6.10 14.79 -3.07
C PHE A 311 -6.54 14.57 -1.62
N LEU A 312 -6.60 15.62 -0.79
CA LEU A 312 -6.84 15.49 0.66
C LEU A 312 -8.30 15.16 1.02
N ALA A 313 -9.21 15.23 0.06
CA ALA A 313 -10.63 14.92 0.24
C ALA A 313 -11.14 13.98 -0.88
N PRO A 314 -10.70 12.70 -0.91
CA PRO A 314 -11.13 11.74 -1.90
C PRO A 314 -12.59 11.32 -1.66
N MET A 315 -13.38 11.22 -2.73
CA MET A 315 -14.74 10.65 -2.72
C MET A 315 -14.74 9.14 -3.00
N ALA A 316 -13.68 8.65 -3.64
CA ALA A 316 -13.50 7.24 -3.98
C ALA A 316 -12.05 6.80 -3.76
N THR A 317 -11.83 5.49 -3.71
CA THR A 317 -10.47 4.94 -3.61
C THR A 317 -9.61 5.35 -4.82
N ASN A 318 -8.37 5.79 -4.58
CA ASN A 318 -7.43 6.07 -5.67
C ASN A 318 -6.77 4.80 -6.24
N GLU A 319 -7.05 3.62 -5.67
CA GLU A 319 -6.50 2.34 -6.11
C GLU A 319 -7.04 1.92 -7.50
N THR A 320 -8.23 2.40 -7.88
CA THR A 320 -8.85 2.08 -9.18
C THR A 320 -8.84 3.28 -10.13
N ALA A 321 -8.80 3.02 -11.44
CA ALA A 321 -8.87 4.09 -12.44
C ALA A 321 -10.19 4.88 -12.34
N ALA A 322 -11.29 4.19 -12.08
CA ALA A 322 -12.61 4.79 -11.87
C ALA A 322 -12.62 5.72 -10.65
N GLY A 323 -12.08 5.28 -9.51
CA GLY A 323 -12.06 6.11 -8.32
C GLY A 323 -11.13 7.32 -8.44
N ARG A 324 -10.00 7.19 -9.16
CA ARG A 324 -9.17 8.35 -9.53
C ARG A 324 -9.92 9.36 -10.38
N GLU A 325 -10.70 8.92 -11.36
CA GLU A 325 -11.55 9.81 -12.16
C GLU A 325 -12.58 10.54 -11.30
N THR A 326 -13.27 9.83 -10.39
CA THR A 326 -14.21 10.46 -9.44
C THR A 326 -13.55 11.52 -8.56
N ASN A 327 -12.28 11.34 -8.19
CA ASN A 327 -11.53 12.30 -7.37
C ASN A 327 -11.06 13.53 -8.15
N ARG A 328 -10.91 13.45 -9.48
CA ARG A 328 -10.59 14.58 -10.36
C ARG A 328 -11.83 15.44 -10.63
N ARG A 329 -12.25 16.22 -9.65
CA ARG A 329 -13.51 16.99 -9.68
C ARG A 329 -13.35 18.44 -9.21
N VAL A 330 -14.41 19.24 -9.41
CA VAL A 330 -14.61 20.52 -8.73
C VAL A 330 -15.92 20.48 -7.97
N GLU A 331 -15.89 20.92 -6.73
CA GLU A 331 -17.03 21.02 -5.83
C GLU A 331 -17.37 22.49 -5.58
N VAL A 332 -18.64 22.81 -5.49
CA VAL A 332 -19.14 24.15 -5.12
C VAL A 332 -19.62 24.09 -3.69
N VAL A 333 -19.25 25.08 -2.88
CA VAL A 333 -19.71 25.24 -1.50
C VAL A 333 -20.34 26.62 -1.35
N LEU A 334 -21.52 26.70 -0.73
CA LEU A 334 -22.16 27.96 -0.39
C LEU A 334 -21.39 28.64 0.74
N LEU A 335 -21.09 29.92 0.56
CA LEU A 335 -20.54 30.76 1.62
C LEU A 335 -21.68 31.44 2.39
N PRO A 336 -21.56 31.60 3.72
CA PRO A 336 -22.53 32.35 4.49
C PRO A 336 -22.66 33.77 3.94
N SER A 337 -23.89 34.24 3.75
CA SER A 337 -24.18 35.64 3.52
C SER A 337 -23.81 36.41 4.78
N GLY A 338 -22.87 37.35 4.67
CA GLY A 338 -22.54 38.28 5.76
C GLY A 338 -23.65 39.28 6.02
#